data_AF-A0A6P2D6N7-F1
#
_entry.id   AF-A0A6P2D6N7-F1
#
_cell.length_a   1.000
_cell.length_b   1.000
_cell.length_c   1.000
_cell.angle_alpha   90.00
_cell.angle_beta   90.00
_cell.angle_gamma   90.00
#
_symmetry.space_group_name_H-M   'P 1'
#
loop_
_entity.id
_entity.type
_entity.pdbx_description
1 polymer ?
#
loop_
_entity_poly.entity_id
_entity_poly.type
_entity_poly.pdbx_seq_one_letter_code
_entity_poly.pdbx_strand_id
1 'polypeptide(L)'
;MARIRSLGTTRSALVLAVLLLSGTGARAQQFVLFDATFTFTKEDADNSKPSKSHYYVRDKMLSAERPKDWTAPVDYRNGTIHIRAEVIEKPEGGAPTTWTLCYIPNKGLKAGYGCTGTQVYKEKGVYERDVKMTDFWQNDCIVWEDGIKEIHLVMKDDSGGSGHAHKRTDPEKFFPTKMRITMIQVAKGATYDPKLVPNLAVRKADADAEFLLKVIPGIDASVKIVEYAAKNASDATVKAFAEHVAKQHKGAVKIASDHAKRLKVEVASDPNKNSKEMIDKLSKLKGTDLDAAFLQWLIDIHKDTTVFDNEVKNGADADLKAFAKNSIDSGNGHLKEARELLAKVKK
;
A
#
# COMPACT_ATOMS: atom_id res chain seq x y z
N MET A 1 -34.94 -11.66 76.60
CA MET A 1 -35.45 -11.16 75.30
C MET A 1 -34.61 -9.96 74.87
N ALA A 2 -34.40 -9.83 73.55
CA ALA A 2 -33.82 -8.70 72.82
C ALA A 2 -32.32 -8.75 72.43
N ARG A 3 -32.13 -9.18 71.17
CA ARG A 3 -31.41 -8.54 70.04
C ARG A 3 -29.87 -8.43 70.02
N ILE A 4 -29.28 -9.26 69.15
CA ILE A 4 -28.56 -8.93 67.90
C ILE A 4 -27.73 -7.61 67.91
N ARG A 5 -26.40 -7.67 67.72
CA ARG A 5 -25.73 -7.22 66.47
C ARG A 5 -24.23 -7.48 66.41
N SER A 6 -23.90 -7.99 65.23
CA SER A 6 -22.62 -8.31 64.59
C SER A 6 -21.90 -7.07 64.03
N LEU A 7 -20.56 -7.15 64.05
CA LEU A 7 -19.53 -6.69 63.10
C LEU A 7 -19.39 -5.20 62.71
N GLY A 8 -18.14 -4.74 62.76
CA GLY A 8 -17.65 -3.54 62.07
C GLY A 8 -16.14 -3.36 62.19
N THR A 9 -15.34 -4.17 61.49
CA THR A 9 -13.92 -3.89 61.25
C THR A 9 -13.74 -3.10 59.95
N THR A 10 -12.99 -2.01 60.09
CA THR A 10 -12.57 -0.97 59.16
C THR A 10 -12.08 -1.46 57.78
N ARG A 11 -12.66 -0.90 56.71
CA ARG A 11 -12.12 -0.94 55.35
C ARG A 11 -11.13 0.23 55.16
N SER A 12 -9.87 -0.09 54.88
CA SER A 12 -8.89 0.86 54.37
C SER A 12 -9.14 1.07 52.87
N ALA A 13 -9.39 2.32 52.46
CA ALA A 13 -9.52 2.73 51.08
C ALA A 13 -8.14 3.05 50.49
N LEU A 14 -7.60 2.16 49.66
CA LEU A 14 -6.50 2.51 48.76
C LEU A 14 -7.08 3.29 47.57
N VAL A 15 -6.77 4.58 47.49
CA VAL A 15 -7.03 5.39 46.30
C VAL A 15 -5.97 5.04 45.26
N LEU A 16 -6.32 4.15 44.33
CA LEU A 16 -5.53 3.88 43.14
C LEU A 16 -5.73 5.06 42.18
N ALA A 17 -4.73 5.92 42.05
CA ALA A 17 -4.69 6.94 41.01
C ALA A 17 -4.58 6.24 39.64
N VAL A 18 -5.71 6.10 38.96
CA VAL A 18 -5.76 5.70 37.55
C VAL A 18 -5.18 6.85 36.76
N LEU A 19 -3.92 6.72 36.34
CA LEU A 19 -3.40 7.46 35.20
C LEU A 19 -4.24 7.05 34.00
N LEU A 20 -5.25 7.87 33.69
CA LEU A 20 -5.89 7.91 32.38
C LEU A 20 -4.78 8.29 31.39
N LEU A 21 -4.13 7.28 30.81
CA LEU A 21 -3.47 7.39 29.52
C LEU A 21 -4.55 7.78 28.52
N SER A 22 -4.80 9.08 28.41
CA SER A 22 -5.57 9.67 27.34
C SER A 22 -4.95 9.18 26.04
N GLY A 23 -5.68 8.33 25.31
CA GLY A 23 -5.34 7.94 23.96
C GLY A 23 -5.36 9.18 23.07
N THR A 24 -4.22 9.84 22.94
CA THR A 24 -3.99 10.93 22.00
C THR A 24 -2.91 10.49 21.02
N GLY A 25 -3.26 10.30 19.74
CA GLY A 25 -2.25 10.38 18.69
C GLY A 25 -2.38 9.49 17.46
N ALA A 26 -3.33 8.54 17.38
CA ALA A 26 -3.38 7.64 16.23
C ALA A 26 -3.88 8.31 14.91
N ARG A 27 -4.30 9.58 14.93
CA ARG A 27 -4.84 10.29 13.76
C ARG A 27 -3.99 11.42 13.20
N ALA A 28 -2.82 11.72 13.77
CA ALA A 28 -2.02 12.88 13.35
C ALA A 28 -0.64 12.53 12.78
N GLN A 29 -0.38 11.28 12.38
CA GLN A 29 0.93 10.90 11.83
C GLN A 29 1.12 11.29 10.36
N GLN A 30 0.03 11.33 9.58
CA GLN A 30 0.05 11.84 8.22
C GLN A 30 -1.30 12.44 7.84
N PHE A 31 -1.33 13.33 6.84
CA PHE A 31 -2.56 13.82 6.22
C PHE A 31 -2.32 14.16 4.74
N VAL A 32 -3.38 14.09 3.93
CA VAL A 32 -3.33 14.53 2.53
C VAL A 32 -3.34 16.05 2.52
N LEU A 33 -2.27 16.70 2.08
CA LEU A 33 -2.20 18.17 1.97
C LEU A 33 -3.09 18.66 0.82
N PHE A 34 -3.02 18.01 -0.33
CA PHE A 34 -4.00 18.11 -1.41
C PHE A 34 -3.96 16.86 -2.30
N ASP A 35 -5.04 16.69 -3.05
CA ASP A 35 -5.18 15.71 -4.12
C ASP A 35 -5.91 16.36 -5.30
N ALA A 36 -5.18 16.66 -6.37
CA ALA A 36 -5.70 17.44 -7.49
C ALA A 36 -5.52 16.67 -8.80
N THR A 37 -6.63 16.41 -9.49
CA THR A 37 -6.64 15.93 -10.88
C THR A 37 -6.95 17.09 -11.81
N PHE A 38 -6.10 17.32 -12.79
CA PHE A 38 -6.25 18.43 -13.72
C PHE A 38 -5.60 18.13 -15.08
N THR A 39 -6.12 18.78 -16.12
CA THR A 39 -5.43 18.93 -17.40
C THR A 39 -4.79 20.31 -17.41
N PHE A 40 -3.50 20.38 -17.69
CA PHE A 40 -2.78 21.64 -17.82
C PHE A 40 -2.36 21.85 -19.27
N THR A 41 -2.89 22.92 -19.86
CA THR A 41 -2.70 23.28 -21.26
C THR A 41 -1.64 24.38 -21.40
N LYS A 42 -1.21 24.63 -22.65
CA LYS A 42 -0.31 25.74 -22.94
C LYS A 42 -0.96 27.09 -22.61
N GLU A 43 -2.27 27.20 -22.86
CA GLU A 43 -3.05 28.40 -22.56
C GLU A 43 -3.09 28.67 -21.05
N ASP A 44 -3.33 27.64 -20.23
CA ASP A 44 -3.27 27.76 -18.76
C ASP A 44 -1.90 28.27 -18.30
N ALA A 45 -0.83 27.73 -18.89
CA ALA A 45 0.53 28.13 -18.57
C ALA A 45 0.82 29.58 -18.98
N ASP A 46 0.32 30.05 -20.12
CA ASP A 46 0.60 31.42 -20.58
C ASP A 46 -0.24 32.48 -19.87
N ASN A 47 -1.43 32.10 -19.38
CA ASN A 47 -2.44 33.03 -18.91
C ASN A 47 -2.72 32.96 -17.40
N SER A 48 -2.17 31.98 -16.69
CA SER A 48 -2.30 31.84 -15.24
C SER A 48 -1.96 33.12 -14.46
N LYS A 49 -2.72 33.38 -13.39
CA LYS A 49 -2.62 34.58 -12.54
C LYS A 49 -2.51 34.22 -11.05
N PRO A 50 -1.68 34.94 -10.26
CA PRO A 50 -0.96 36.18 -10.62
C PRO A 50 0.26 35.99 -11.52
N SER A 51 0.86 34.81 -11.50
CA SER A 51 2.05 34.47 -12.29
C SER A 51 1.75 33.39 -13.32
N LYS A 52 2.35 33.56 -14.51
CA LYS A 52 2.32 32.56 -15.59
C LYS A 52 2.97 31.25 -15.14
N SER A 53 2.64 30.16 -15.82
CA SER A 53 3.14 28.79 -15.64
C SER A 53 2.59 28.06 -14.41
N HIS A 54 1.73 28.70 -13.63
CA HIS A 54 1.32 28.20 -12.33
C HIS A 54 -0.06 27.55 -12.40
N TYR A 55 -0.16 26.35 -11.84
CA TYR A 55 -1.41 25.77 -11.38
C TYR A 55 -1.53 26.04 -9.87
N TYR A 56 -2.62 26.68 -9.44
CA TYR A 56 -2.80 27.14 -8.07
C TYR A 56 -3.69 26.17 -7.29
N VAL A 57 -3.14 25.55 -6.25
CA VAL A 57 -3.90 24.77 -5.28
C VAL A 57 -4.22 25.69 -4.10
N ARG A 58 -5.48 26.10 -3.99
CA ARG A 58 -5.97 27.09 -3.01
C ARG A 58 -7.22 26.63 -2.31
N ASP A 59 -7.55 27.33 -1.22
CA ASP A 59 -8.84 27.23 -0.54
C ASP A 59 -9.25 25.78 -0.25
N LYS A 60 -10.40 25.35 -0.80
CA LYS A 60 -10.98 24.02 -0.58
C LYS A 60 -10.20 22.88 -1.25
N MET A 61 -9.22 23.18 -2.11
CA MET A 61 -8.34 22.16 -2.69
C MET A 61 -7.28 21.69 -1.70
N LEU A 62 -6.97 22.52 -0.70
CA LEU A 62 -6.08 22.16 0.39
C LEU A 62 -6.87 21.56 1.53
N SER A 63 -6.27 20.60 2.22
CA SER A 63 -6.91 19.93 3.34
C SER A 63 -7.22 20.88 4.48
N ALA A 64 -8.41 20.72 5.04
CA ALA A 64 -8.83 21.39 6.27
C ALA A 64 -8.03 20.92 7.50
N GLU A 65 -7.36 19.78 7.41
CA GLU A 65 -6.52 19.21 8.47
C GLU A 65 -5.11 19.82 8.51
N ARG A 66 -4.74 20.66 7.51
CA ARG A 66 -3.43 21.32 7.49
C ARG A 66 -3.24 22.13 8.78
N PRO A 67 -2.11 21.95 9.49
CA PRO A 67 -1.94 22.59 10.78
C PRO A 67 -1.66 24.09 10.60
N LYS A 68 -2.03 24.86 11.63
CA LYS A 68 -1.61 26.26 11.75
C LYS A 68 -0.14 26.36 12.07
N ASP A 69 0.34 25.52 12.99
CA ASP A 69 1.75 25.41 13.36
C ASP A 69 2.26 24.02 12.92
N TRP A 70 3.25 24.00 12.05
CA TRP A 70 3.83 22.77 11.49
C TRP A 70 4.92 22.16 12.38
N THR A 71 5.27 22.82 13.48
CA THR A 71 6.28 22.38 14.45
C THR A 71 5.67 21.77 15.70
N ALA A 72 4.44 22.16 16.06
CA ALA A 72 3.73 21.70 17.26
C ALA A 72 2.20 21.68 17.09
N PRO A 73 1.46 20.81 17.81
CA PRO A 73 1.93 19.75 18.70
C PRO A 73 2.51 18.53 17.97
N VAL A 74 2.34 18.47 16.65
CA VAL A 74 2.92 17.44 15.80
C VAL A 74 3.97 18.07 14.88
N ASP A 75 5.19 17.54 14.93
CA ASP A 75 6.32 18.05 14.17
C ASP A 75 6.27 17.54 12.72
N TYR A 76 5.53 18.22 11.86
CA TYR A 76 5.56 17.98 10.41
C TYR A 76 6.77 18.65 9.75
N ARG A 77 7.27 19.74 10.33
CA ARG A 77 8.42 20.50 9.83
C ARG A 77 9.68 19.67 9.70
N ASN A 78 9.91 18.70 10.58
CA ASN A 78 11.06 17.80 10.51
C ASN A 78 10.70 16.39 10.03
N GLY A 79 9.52 16.24 9.44
CA GLY A 79 9.07 15.01 8.79
C GLY A 79 9.40 14.98 7.30
N THR A 80 8.54 14.29 6.55
CA THR A 80 8.66 14.11 5.10
C THR A 80 7.36 14.48 4.40
N ILE A 81 7.47 14.80 3.11
CA ILE A 81 6.34 14.81 2.18
C ILE A 81 6.47 13.61 1.25
N HIS A 82 5.40 12.83 1.13
CA HIS A 82 5.25 11.86 0.05
C HIS A 82 4.54 12.54 -1.13
N ILE A 83 5.20 12.59 -2.27
CA ILE A 83 4.70 13.22 -3.50
C ILE A 83 4.38 12.12 -4.48
N ARG A 84 3.12 12.04 -4.91
CA ARG A 84 2.66 11.14 -5.96
C ARG A 84 2.19 11.94 -7.17
N ALA A 85 2.79 11.68 -8.32
CA ALA A 85 2.38 12.22 -9.61
C ALA A 85 1.93 11.09 -10.54
N GLU A 86 0.64 11.03 -10.83
CA GLU A 86 0.05 10.11 -11.80
C GLU A 86 -0.19 10.82 -13.11
N VAL A 87 0.61 10.49 -14.11
CA VAL A 87 0.56 11.03 -15.46
C VAL A 87 -0.47 10.21 -16.25
N ILE A 88 -1.66 10.78 -16.44
CA ILE A 88 -2.82 10.14 -17.09
C ILE A 88 -2.72 10.30 -18.61
N GLU A 89 -2.43 11.50 -19.07
CA GLU A 89 -2.20 11.82 -20.48
C GLU A 89 -0.96 12.69 -20.61
N LYS A 90 -0.12 12.39 -21.60
CA LYS A 90 1.10 13.13 -21.93
C LYS A 90 1.22 13.19 -23.45
N PRO A 91 1.68 14.30 -24.04
CA PRO A 91 1.97 14.36 -25.47
C PRO A 91 3.03 13.34 -25.88
N GLU A 92 2.98 12.92 -27.14
CA GLU A 92 3.95 11.99 -27.71
C GLU A 92 5.37 12.59 -27.73
N GLY A 93 6.39 11.73 -27.88
CA GLY A 93 7.78 12.14 -27.96
C GLY A 93 8.56 12.13 -26.63
N GLY A 94 7.91 11.81 -25.52
CA GLY A 94 8.59 11.42 -24.28
C GLY A 94 9.48 12.51 -23.66
N ALA A 95 9.18 13.79 -23.90
CA ALA A 95 9.97 14.89 -23.37
C ALA A 95 10.04 14.81 -21.83
N PRO A 96 11.25 14.85 -21.23
CA PRO A 96 11.40 14.84 -19.78
C PRO A 96 10.66 16.01 -19.14
N THR A 97 9.79 15.73 -18.17
CA THR A 97 8.96 16.74 -17.52
C THR A 97 8.94 16.51 -16.02
N THR A 98 8.88 17.58 -15.24
CA THR A 98 8.70 17.52 -13.79
C THR A 98 7.81 18.68 -13.33
N TRP A 99 7.31 18.62 -12.10
CA TRP A 99 6.60 19.71 -11.48
C TRP A 99 7.34 20.20 -10.25
N THR A 100 7.62 21.49 -10.20
CA THR A 100 7.99 22.18 -8.96
C THR A 100 6.74 22.40 -8.14
N LEU A 101 6.79 22.06 -6.84
CA LEU A 101 5.68 22.17 -5.90
C LEU A 101 6.13 23.11 -4.77
N CYS A 102 5.60 24.33 -4.77
CA CYS A 102 6.04 25.39 -3.86
C CYS A 102 5.01 25.65 -2.77
N TYR A 103 5.48 25.61 -1.52
CA TYR A 103 4.73 25.98 -0.33
C TYR A 103 4.71 27.50 -0.20
N ILE A 104 3.50 28.06 -0.18
CA ILE A 104 3.28 29.49 0.03
C ILE A 104 2.71 29.68 1.43
N PRO A 105 3.49 30.22 2.38
CA PRO A 105 3.05 30.38 3.75
C PRO A 105 2.07 31.54 3.94
N ASN A 106 1.39 31.56 5.09
CA ASN A 106 0.68 32.76 5.53
C ASN A 106 1.66 33.88 5.89
N LYS A 107 2.85 33.51 6.40
CA LYS A 107 3.95 34.43 6.69
C LYS A 107 5.26 33.91 6.12
N GLY A 108 5.80 34.65 5.16
CA GLY A 108 7.09 34.36 4.55
C GLY A 108 8.21 35.22 5.11
N LEU A 109 9.43 34.74 4.96
CA LEU A 109 10.68 35.50 5.13
C LEU A 109 11.38 35.56 3.77
N LYS A 110 12.20 36.59 3.52
CA LYS A 110 13.01 36.72 2.29
C LYS A 110 12.14 36.54 1.02
N ALA A 111 12.39 35.48 0.23
CA ALA A 111 11.64 35.16 -0.98
C ALA A 111 10.18 34.71 -0.72
N GLY A 112 9.89 34.26 0.51
CA GLY A 112 8.53 34.00 0.97
C GLY A 112 7.89 32.70 0.46
N TYR A 113 8.69 31.71 0.06
CA TYR A 113 8.21 30.38 -0.32
C TYR A 113 9.34 29.35 -0.22
N GLY A 114 8.98 28.07 -0.28
CA GLY A 114 9.94 26.96 -0.35
C GLY A 114 9.42 25.85 -1.26
N CYS A 115 10.29 25.26 -2.08
CA CYS A 115 9.87 24.34 -3.14
C CYS A 115 10.55 22.98 -3.07
N THR A 116 9.78 21.98 -3.47
CA THR A 116 10.22 20.63 -3.81
C THR A 116 9.78 20.32 -5.25
N GLY A 117 9.86 19.07 -5.68
CA GLY A 117 9.33 18.68 -6.98
C GLY A 117 9.01 17.20 -7.08
N THR A 118 8.29 16.84 -8.13
CA THR A 118 8.05 15.45 -8.50
C THR A 118 9.34 14.78 -8.96
N GLN A 119 9.31 13.46 -9.23
CA GLN A 119 10.32 12.88 -10.10
C GLN A 119 10.15 13.41 -11.52
N VAL A 120 11.23 13.33 -12.31
CA VAL A 120 11.14 13.55 -13.76
C VAL A 120 10.44 12.35 -14.38
N TYR A 121 9.42 12.60 -15.20
CA TYR A 121 8.69 11.59 -15.95
C TYR A 121 8.84 11.80 -17.46
N LYS A 122 8.81 10.70 -18.20
CA LYS A 122 8.85 10.69 -19.68
C LYS A 122 7.59 10.07 -20.29
N GLU A 123 6.91 9.21 -19.53
CA GLU A 123 5.76 8.43 -20.00
C GLU A 123 4.58 8.55 -19.03
N LYS A 124 3.42 8.06 -19.46
CA LYS A 124 2.27 7.86 -18.59
C LYS A 124 2.63 6.88 -17.46
N GLY A 125 2.04 7.05 -16.28
CA GLY A 125 2.32 6.19 -15.14
C GLY A 125 2.35 6.94 -13.82
N VAL A 126 2.72 6.22 -12.76
CA VAL A 126 2.78 6.74 -11.39
C VAL A 126 4.24 6.93 -11.01
N TYR A 127 4.57 8.15 -10.58
CA TYR A 127 5.90 8.56 -10.17
C TYR A 127 5.82 9.11 -8.75
N GLU A 128 6.58 8.52 -7.83
CA GLU A 128 6.49 8.83 -6.41
C GLU A 128 7.86 9.10 -5.81
N ARG A 129 7.90 10.00 -4.83
CA ARG A 129 9.11 10.22 -4.04
C ARG A 129 8.79 10.79 -2.68
N ASP A 130 9.59 10.39 -1.71
CA ASP A 130 9.65 11.04 -0.40
C ASP A 130 10.70 12.13 -0.43
N VAL A 131 10.38 13.28 0.17
CA VAL A 131 11.31 14.39 0.33
C VAL A 131 11.26 14.85 1.77
N LYS A 132 12.42 14.97 2.42
CA LYS A 132 12.47 15.59 3.75
C LYS A 132 12.07 17.04 3.63
N MET A 133 11.25 17.51 4.55
CA MET A 133 10.83 18.91 4.58
C MET A 133 12.05 19.85 4.61
N THR A 134 13.10 19.49 5.35
CA THR A 134 14.36 20.22 5.46
C THR A 134 15.15 20.38 4.16
N ASP A 135 14.87 19.55 3.15
CA ASP A 135 15.65 19.50 1.91
C ASP A 135 15.04 20.39 0.82
N PHE A 136 13.94 21.09 1.12
CA PHE A 136 13.29 21.97 0.16
C PHE A 136 14.19 23.17 -0.16
N TRP A 137 14.17 23.58 -1.42
CA TRP A 137 14.79 24.83 -1.82
C TRP A 137 14.07 26.00 -1.13
N GLN A 138 14.82 26.94 -0.55
CA GLN A 138 14.30 28.08 0.21
C GLN A 138 13.40 27.69 1.40
N ASN A 139 13.61 26.51 2.01
CA ASN A 139 12.84 26.09 3.18
C ASN A 139 12.87 27.09 4.36
N ASP A 140 14.00 27.78 4.52
CA ASP A 140 14.24 28.80 5.55
C ASP A 140 13.49 30.13 5.30
N CYS A 141 12.83 30.25 4.15
CA CYS A 141 12.00 31.40 3.79
C CYS A 141 10.54 31.25 4.25
N ILE A 142 10.20 30.19 4.97
CA ILE A 142 8.86 29.90 5.48
C ILE A 142 8.85 30.01 7.02
N VAL A 143 7.89 30.76 7.57
CA VAL A 143 7.56 30.69 9.01
C VAL A 143 6.56 29.56 9.20
N TRP A 144 7.05 28.42 9.70
CA TRP A 144 6.29 27.17 9.74
C TRP A 144 5.23 27.15 10.84
N GLU A 145 5.38 28.01 11.83
CA GLU A 145 4.46 28.24 12.95
C GLU A 145 3.19 29.00 12.53
N ASP A 146 3.21 29.68 11.38
CA ASP A 146 2.09 30.46 10.84
C ASP A 146 1.34 29.73 9.71
N GLY A 147 1.78 28.54 9.33
CA GLY A 147 1.05 27.64 8.45
C GLY A 147 1.09 28.01 6.96
N ILE A 148 0.45 27.16 6.17
CA ILE A 148 0.55 27.18 4.70
C ILE A 148 -0.76 27.64 4.07
N LYS A 149 -0.67 28.67 3.23
CA LYS A 149 -1.79 29.32 2.56
C LYS A 149 -2.18 28.61 1.28
N GLU A 150 -1.19 28.40 0.40
CA GLU A 150 -1.38 27.87 -0.95
C GLU A 150 -0.25 26.90 -1.32
N ILE A 151 -0.50 26.02 -2.29
CA ILE A 151 0.57 25.30 -2.99
C ILE A 151 0.54 25.69 -4.46
N HIS A 152 1.69 26.05 -4.99
CA HIS A 152 1.86 26.48 -6.38
C HIS A 152 2.61 25.41 -7.15
N LEU A 153 2.00 24.91 -8.23
CA LEU A 153 2.60 23.88 -9.08
C LEU A 153 3.07 24.52 -10.38
N VAL A 154 4.32 24.27 -10.76
CA VAL A 154 4.90 24.80 -11.99
C VAL A 154 5.51 23.68 -12.81
N MET A 155 5.01 23.48 -14.02
CA MET A 155 5.58 22.49 -14.93
C MET A 155 6.95 22.96 -15.46
N LYS A 156 7.93 22.07 -15.37
CA LYS A 156 9.31 22.27 -15.82
C LYS A 156 9.77 21.14 -16.73
N ASP A 157 10.79 21.40 -17.52
CA ASP A 157 11.64 20.38 -18.12
C ASP A 157 12.68 19.84 -17.09
N ASP A 158 13.65 19.07 -17.54
CA ASP A 158 14.73 18.50 -16.73
C ASP A 158 15.98 19.40 -16.58
N SER A 159 15.94 20.64 -17.07
CA SER A 159 17.05 21.61 -16.96
C SER A 159 17.11 22.36 -15.62
N GLY A 160 16.17 22.07 -14.70
CA GLY A 160 16.15 22.63 -13.35
C GLY A 160 15.34 23.93 -13.22
N GLY A 161 15.79 24.83 -12.35
CA GLY A 161 15.00 25.99 -11.89
C GLY A 161 14.53 26.95 -13.00
N SER A 162 15.31 27.10 -14.07
CA SER A 162 14.98 27.94 -15.24
C SER A 162 14.08 27.26 -16.27
N GLY A 163 13.88 25.95 -16.15
CA GLY A 163 13.28 25.07 -17.15
C GLY A 163 11.78 25.20 -17.35
N HIS A 164 11.20 26.40 -17.37
CA HIS A 164 9.75 26.56 -17.54
C HIS A 164 9.26 25.97 -18.87
N ALA A 165 8.44 24.92 -18.80
CA ALA A 165 7.97 24.19 -19.98
C ALA A 165 7.26 25.10 -21.00
N HIS A 166 6.50 26.10 -20.54
CA HIS A 166 5.79 27.02 -21.43
C HIS A 166 6.70 27.98 -22.22
N LYS A 167 7.97 28.12 -21.83
CA LYS A 167 8.98 28.94 -22.52
C LYS A 167 9.84 28.13 -23.49
N ARG A 168 9.65 26.81 -23.55
CA ARG A 168 10.34 25.94 -24.49
C ARG A 168 9.97 26.32 -25.92
N THR A 169 10.91 26.08 -26.85
CA THR A 169 10.67 26.24 -28.28
C THR A 169 9.75 25.16 -28.85
N ASP A 170 9.59 24.04 -28.13
CA ASP A 170 8.79 22.86 -28.46
C ASP A 170 7.69 22.56 -27.42
N PRO A 171 6.79 23.53 -27.11
CA PRO A 171 5.81 23.38 -26.04
C PRO A 171 4.80 22.24 -26.26
N GLU A 172 4.54 21.85 -27.51
CA GLU A 172 3.65 20.73 -27.87
C GLU A 172 4.09 19.38 -27.29
N LYS A 173 5.37 19.23 -26.90
CA LYS A 173 5.86 18.02 -26.22
C LYS A 173 5.50 17.95 -24.73
N PHE A 174 5.03 19.07 -24.16
CA PHE A 174 4.70 19.22 -22.75
C PHE A 174 3.20 19.41 -22.51
N PHE A 175 2.51 20.04 -23.46
CA PHE A 175 1.09 20.40 -23.33
C PHE A 175 0.22 19.80 -24.45
N PRO A 176 -1.03 19.42 -24.16
CA PRO A 176 -1.63 19.33 -22.82
C PRO A 176 -1.12 18.09 -22.07
N THR A 177 -0.99 18.20 -20.74
CA THR A 177 -0.74 17.05 -19.87
C THR A 177 -1.89 16.93 -18.87
N LYS A 178 -2.48 15.74 -18.77
CA LYS A 178 -3.48 15.41 -17.74
C LYS A 178 -2.83 14.57 -16.67
N MET A 179 -3.02 14.97 -15.41
CA MET A 179 -2.42 14.26 -14.29
C MET A 179 -3.21 14.42 -13.00
N ARG A 180 -2.89 13.54 -12.04
CA ARG A 180 -3.28 13.65 -10.64
C ARG A 180 -2.03 13.81 -9.79
N ILE A 181 -1.93 14.90 -9.04
CA ILE A 181 -0.85 15.10 -8.06
C ILE A 181 -1.46 15.03 -6.66
N THR A 182 -0.89 14.18 -5.82
CA THR A 182 -1.25 14.04 -4.41
C THR A 182 -0.01 14.31 -3.57
N MET A 183 -0.12 15.22 -2.60
CA MET A 183 0.92 15.49 -1.62
C MET A 183 0.42 15.05 -0.24
N ILE A 184 1.13 14.12 0.40
CA ILE A 184 0.82 13.60 1.73
C ILE A 184 1.91 14.01 2.70
N GLN A 185 1.54 14.80 3.70
CA GLN A 185 2.44 15.23 4.75
C GLN A 185 2.56 14.15 5.81
N VAL A 186 3.79 13.81 6.20
CA VAL A 186 4.11 12.79 7.21
C VAL A 186 4.91 13.44 8.32
N ALA A 187 4.51 13.21 9.57
CA ALA A 187 5.14 13.76 10.75
C ALA A 187 6.53 13.14 11.00
N LYS A 188 7.38 13.85 11.73
CA LYS A 188 8.66 13.34 12.22
C LYS A 188 8.46 12.02 12.97
N GLY A 189 9.21 10.99 12.57
CA GLY A 189 9.17 9.66 13.18
C GLY A 189 8.00 8.78 12.73
N ALA A 190 7.10 9.28 11.88
CA ALA A 190 6.08 8.47 11.24
C ALA A 190 6.57 7.93 9.88
N THR A 191 5.90 6.90 9.39
CA THR A 191 6.12 6.30 8.07
C THR A 191 4.88 6.54 7.22
N TYR A 192 5.07 6.85 5.94
CA TYR A 192 3.97 6.95 4.98
C TYR A 192 3.22 5.61 4.86
N ASP A 193 1.90 5.65 5.05
CA ASP A 193 0.98 4.55 4.81
C ASP A 193 0.00 4.92 3.67
N PRO A 194 0.12 4.31 2.48
CA PRO A 194 -0.78 4.58 1.35
C PRO A 194 -2.24 4.17 1.63
N LYS A 195 -2.49 3.25 2.58
CA LYS A 195 -3.86 2.78 2.91
C LYS A 195 -4.70 3.87 3.59
N LEU A 196 -4.06 4.87 4.17
CA LEU A 196 -4.71 5.99 4.82
C LEU A 196 -5.01 7.14 3.84
N VAL A 197 -4.67 7.00 2.56
CA VAL A 197 -4.95 7.99 1.52
C VAL A 197 -6.23 7.60 0.77
N PRO A 198 -7.32 8.37 0.90
CA PRO A 198 -8.58 8.06 0.23
C PRO A 198 -8.42 8.03 -1.29
N ASN A 199 -9.03 7.03 -1.95
CA ASN A 199 -9.07 6.89 -3.41
C ASN A 199 -7.69 6.86 -4.10
N LEU A 200 -6.63 6.46 -3.39
CA LEU A 200 -5.32 6.28 -4.00
C LEU A 200 -5.34 5.03 -4.89
N ALA A 201 -5.05 5.20 -6.19
CA ALA A 201 -4.89 4.05 -7.07
C ALA A 201 -3.63 3.28 -6.65
N VAL A 202 -3.82 2.00 -6.29
CA VAL A 202 -2.73 1.07 -5.94
C VAL A 202 -1.72 1.06 -7.08
N ARG A 203 -0.42 1.26 -6.78
CA ARG A 203 0.59 1.10 -7.81
C ARG A 203 0.57 -0.34 -8.28
N LYS A 204 0.67 -0.55 -9.59
CA LYS A 204 0.71 -1.92 -10.13
C LYS A 204 1.85 -2.76 -9.50
N ALA A 205 2.99 -2.13 -9.21
CA ALA A 205 4.10 -2.77 -8.50
C ALA A 205 3.80 -3.08 -7.01
N ASP A 206 2.91 -2.33 -6.36
CA ASP A 206 2.45 -2.66 -5.00
C ASP A 206 1.51 -3.87 -5.03
N ALA A 207 0.73 -4.04 -6.11
CA ALA A 207 -0.08 -5.23 -6.31
C ALA A 207 0.81 -6.48 -6.44
N ASP A 208 1.90 -6.43 -7.22
CA ASP A 208 2.88 -7.51 -7.34
C ASP A 208 3.48 -7.89 -5.97
N ALA A 209 3.90 -6.87 -5.20
CA ALA A 209 4.50 -7.07 -3.89
C ALA A 209 3.49 -7.63 -2.87
N GLU A 210 2.28 -7.08 -2.82
CA GLU A 210 1.20 -7.56 -1.94
C GLU A 210 0.78 -8.99 -2.28
N PHE A 211 0.70 -9.32 -3.57
CA PHE A 211 0.44 -10.67 -4.05
C PHE A 211 1.49 -11.64 -3.53
N LEU A 212 2.77 -11.34 -3.71
CA LEU A 212 3.88 -12.18 -3.26
C LEU A 212 3.94 -12.33 -1.74
N LEU A 213 3.73 -11.23 -0.99
CA LEU A 213 3.68 -11.23 0.48
C LEU A 213 2.57 -12.11 1.04
N LYS A 214 1.43 -12.23 0.33
CA LYS A 214 0.30 -13.07 0.74
C LYS A 214 0.44 -14.52 0.26
N VAL A 215 0.79 -14.70 -1.01
CA VAL A 215 0.77 -16.02 -1.66
C VAL A 215 1.88 -16.91 -1.15
N ILE A 216 3.13 -16.43 -1.06
CA ILE A 216 4.28 -17.26 -0.69
C ILE A 216 4.08 -17.96 0.67
N PRO A 217 3.72 -17.26 1.77
CA PRO A 217 3.48 -17.93 3.05
C PRO A 217 2.32 -18.93 2.99
N GLY A 218 1.28 -18.66 2.20
CA GLY A 218 0.10 -19.51 2.06
C GLY A 218 0.40 -20.81 1.30
N ILE A 219 1.09 -20.72 0.15
CA ILE A 219 1.46 -21.90 -0.65
C ILE A 219 2.52 -22.75 0.07
N ASP A 220 3.47 -22.13 0.79
CA ASP A 220 4.48 -22.84 1.57
C ASP A 220 3.87 -23.59 2.76
N ALA A 221 2.92 -22.98 3.47
CA ALA A 221 2.12 -23.66 4.48
C ALA A 221 1.30 -24.83 3.91
N SER A 222 0.72 -24.63 2.71
CA SER A 222 -0.07 -25.67 2.04
C SER A 222 0.77 -26.88 1.65
N VAL A 223 2.04 -26.71 1.24
CA VAL A 223 2.96 -27.83 0.98
C VAL A 223 3.03 -28.76 2.18
N LYS A 224 3.21 -28.23 3.39
CA LYS A 224 3.32 -29.05 4.61
C LYS A 224 2.06 -29.83 4.93
N ILE A 225 0.89 -29.19 4.77
CA ILE A 225 -0.42 -29.83 5.00
C ILE A 225 -0.63 -30.96 4.00
N VAL A 226 -0.36 -30.71 2.72
CA VAL A 226 -0.55 -31.71 1.66
C VAL A 226 0.46 -32.85 1.79
N GLU A 227 1.72 -32.58 2.17
CA GLU A 227 2.71 -33.63 2.47
C GLU A 227 2.30 -34.50 3.67
N TYR A 228 1.67 -33.89 4.68
CA TYR A 228 1.12 -34.65 5.79
C TYR A 228 0.02 -35.61 5.30
N ALA A 229 -0.91 -35.12 4.47
CA ALA A 229 -1.95 -35.97 3.88
C ALA A 229 -1.35 -37.06 2.99
N ALA A 230 -0.38 -36.75 2.12
CA ALA A 230 0.31 -37.72 1.28
C ALA A 230 0.97 -38.86 2.09
N LYS A 231 1.46 -38.58 3.31
CA LYS A 231 2.05 -39.61 4.17
C LYS A 231 1.02 -40.45 4.92
N ASN A 232 -0.13 -39.88 5.26
CA ASN A 232 -1.07 -40.45 6.24
C ASN A 232 -2.44 -40.83 5.66
N ALA A 233 -2.72 -40.50 4.39
CA ALA A 233 -3.96 -40.86 3.72
C ALA A 233 -4.12 -42.39 3.63
N SER A 234 -5.35 -42.85 3.82
CA SER A 234 -5.67 -44.29 3.83
C SER A 234 -6.06 -44.82 2.47
N ASP A 235 -6.77 -44.01 1.68
CA ASP A 235 -7.13 -44.32 0.31
C ASP A 235 -5.95 -44.04 -0.64
N ALA A 236 -5.61 -45.02 -1.47
CA ALA A 236 -4.48 -44.93 -2.39
C ALA A 236 -4.64 -43.82 -3.44
N THR A 237 -5.87 -43.51 -3.87
CA THR A 237 -6.16 -42.45 -4.83
C THR A 237 -6.04 -41.07 -4.18
N VAL A 238 -6.49 -40.93 -2.93
CA VAL A 238 -6.31 -39.69 -2.15
C VAL A 238 -4.83 -39.44 -1.88
N LYS A 239 -4.07 -40.49 -1.57
CA LYS A 239 -2.62 -40.40 -1.39
C LYS A 239 -1.90 -39.93 -2.66
N ALA A 240 -2.18 -40.57 -3.80
CA ALA A 240 -1.58 -40.18 -5.08
C ALA A 240 -1.94 -38.74 -5.48
N PHE A 241 -3.20 -38.34 -5.24
CA PHE A 241 -3.63 -36.96 -5.45
C PHE A 241 -2.87 -35.97 -4.56
N ALA A 242 -2.73 -36.25 -3.27
CA ALA A 242 -1.95 -35.41 -2.36
C ALA A 242 -0.47 -35.31 -2.79
N GLU A 243 0.16 -36.41 -3.20
CA GLU A 243 1.54 -36.38 -3.73
C GLU A 243 1.67 -35.49 -4.97
N HIS A 244 0.70 -35.54 -5.89
CA HIS A 244 0.65 -34.69 -7.07
C HIS A 244 0.51 -33.20 -6.72
N VAL A 245 -0.45 -32.86 -5.85
CA VAL A 245 -0.68 -31.48 -5.38
C VAL A 245 0.55 -30.94 -4.66
N ALA A 246 1.19 -31.75 -3.79
CA ALA A 246 2.41 -31.33 -3.09
C ALA A 246 3.54 -30.97 -4.06
N LYS A 247 3.73 -31.75 -5.12
CA LYS A 247 4.74 -31.47 -6.15
C LYS A 247 4.46 -30.15 -6.87
N GLN A 248 3.22 -29.89 -7.25
CA GLN A 248 2.85 -28.65 -7.93
C GLN A 248 2.97 -27.43 -7.02
N HIS A 249 2.53 -27.52 -5.75
CA HIS A 249 2.68 -26.43 -4.79
C HIS A 249 4.15 -26.12 -4.49
N LYS A 250 5.03 -27.12 -4.39
CA LYS A 250 6.49 -26.89 -4.27
C LYS A 250 7.06 -26.15 -5.47
N GLY A 251 6.63 -26.51 -6.68
CA GLY A 251 6.99 -25.79 -7.90
C GLY A 251 6.53 -24.33 -7.84
N ALA A 252 5.29 -24.09 -7.41
CA ALA A 252 4.74 -22.75 -7.25
C ALA A 252 5.49 -21.92 -6.20
N VAL A 253 5.89 -22.50 -5.06
CA VAL A 253 6.72 -21.83 -4.04
C VAL A 253 8.02 -21.32 -4.66
N LYS A 254 8.70 -22.17 -5.46
CA LYS A 254 9.94 -21.79 -6.13
C LYS A 254 9.71 -20.63 -7.09
N ILE A 255 8.71 -20.74 -7.96
CA ILE A 255 8.41 -19.70 -8.96
C ILE A 255 8.10 -18.38 -8.26
N ALA A 256 7.16 -18.37 -7.30
CA ALA A 256 6.80 -17.16 -6.56
C ALA A 256 8.00 -16.56 -5.81
N SER A 257 8.85 -17.39 -5.20
CA SER A 257 10.07 -16.92 -4.53
C SER A 257 11.09 -16.30 -5.50
N ASP A 258 11.22 -16.85 -6.71
CA ASP A 258 12.08 -16.30 -7.75
C ASP A 258 11.55 -14.94 -8.24
N HIS A 259 10.23 -14.77 -8.36
CA HIS A 259 9.61 -13.46 -8.61
C HIS A 259 9.87 -12.48 -7.47
N ALA A 260 9.71 -12.88 -6.21
CA ALA A 260 9.98 -12.02 -5.06
C ALA A 260 11.43 -11.53 -5.03
N LYS A 261 12.41 -12.40 -5.31
CA LYS A 261 13.82 -12.01 -5.44
C LYS A 261 14.03 -11.02 -6.58
N ARG A 262 13.47 -11.30 -7.77
CA ARG A 262 13.60 -10.44 -8.95
C ARG A 262 13.00 -9.05 -8.73
N LEU A 263 11.86 -9.00 -8.04
CA LEU A 263 11.13 -7.76 -7.71
C LEU A 263 11.60 -7.11 -6.40
N LYS A 264 12.61 -7.69 -5.73
CA LYS A 264 13.18 -7.21 -4.45
C LYS A 264 12.13 -7.08 -3.34
N VAL A 265 11.18 -8.00 -3.30
CA VAL A 265 10.15 -8.11 -2.26
C VAL A 265 10.68 -9.02 -1.16
N GLU A 266 10.88 -8.45 0.03
CA GLU A 266 11.26 -9.22 1.22
C GLU A 266 10.03 -9.88 1.82
N VAL A 267 9.99 -11.21 1.77
CA VAL A 267 8.89 -11.99 2.35
C VAL A 267 9.36 -12.63 3.64
N ALA A 268 8.82 -12.16 4.77
CA ALA A 268 8.95 -12.87 6.03
C ALA A 268 7.92 -14.00 6.06
N SER A 269 8.36 -15.25 6.05
CA SER A 269 7.49 -16.40 6.23
C SER A 269 7.94 -17.28 7.41
N ASP A 270 6.99 -17.60 8.29
CA ASP A 270 7.08 -18.76 9.17
C ASP A 270 5.98 -19.76 8.72
N PRO A 271 6.31 -20.71 7.84
CA PRO A 271 5.34 -21.70 7.38
C PRO A 271 4.80 -22.60 8.49
N ASN A 272 5.49 -22.73 9.64
CA ASN A 272 4.97 -23.53 10.75
C ASN A 272 3.76 -22.85 11.39
N LYS A 273 3.79 -21.52 11.54
CA LYS A 273 2.69 -20.76 12.12
C LYS A 273 1.37 -20.95 11.35
N ASN A 274 1.45 -21.00 10.02
CA ASN A 274 0.27 -21.03 9.15
C ASN A 274 -0.22 -22.46 8.81
N SER A 275 0.57 -23.50 9.06
CA SER A 275 0.19 -24.89 8.79
C SER A 275 -0.17 -25.70 10.05
N LYS A 276 0.33 -25.28 11.22
CA LYS A 276 0.24 -26.03 12.47
C LYS A 276 -1.20 -26.42 12.85
N GLU A 277 -2.13 -25.47 12.82
CA GLU A 277 -3.51 -25.73 13.24
C GLU A 277 -4.17 -26.82 12.38
N MET A 278 -3.97 -26.77 11.06
CA MET A 278 -4.54 -27.76 10.16
C MET A 278 -3.87 -29.13 10.32
N ILE A 279 -2.56 -29.17 10.51
CA ILE A 279 -1.84 -30.43 10.79
C ILE A 279 -2.31 -31.04 12.12
N ASP A 280 -2.43 -30.24 13.18
CA ASP A 280 -2.93 -30.68 14.49
C ASP A 280 -4.38 -31.20 14.42
N LYS A 281 -5.19 -30.68 13.48
CA LYS A 281 -6.53 -31.18 13.20
C LYS A 281 -6.47 -32.51 12.45
N LEU A 282 -5.69 -32.60 11.36
CA LEU A 282 -5.55 -33.82 10.57
C LEU A 282 -4.96 -34.97 11.38
N SER A 283 -4.02 -34.70 12.29
CA SER A 283 -3.35 -35.73 13.09
C SER A 283 -4.23 -36.42 14.12
N LYS A 284 -5.40 -35.85 14.41
CA LYS A 284 -6.41 -36.45 15.30
C LYS A 284 -7.36 -37.37 14.54
N LEU A 285 -7.30 -37.38 13.20
CA LEU A 285 -8.14 -38.17 12.33
C LEU A 285 -7.35 -39.36 11.78
N LYS A 286 -8.05 -40.42 11.37
CA LYS A 286 -7.46 -41.62 10.77
C LYS A 286 -8.40 -42.17 9.70
N GLY A 287 -7.85 -42.95 8.78
CA GLY A 287 -8.67 -43.61 7.75
C GLY A 287 -9.44 -42.61 6.89
N THR A 288 -10.66 -42.99 6.54
CA THR A 288 -11.62 -42.21 5.76
C THR A 288 -11.86 -40.79 6.32
N ASP A 289 -11.82 -40.61 7.64
CA ASP A 289 -12.05 -39.28 8.26
C ASP A 289 -10.90 -38.31 7.95
N LEU A 290 -9.66 -38.79 7.92
CA LEU A 290 -8.49 -37.99 7.54
C LEU A 290 -8.58 -37.61 6.07
N ASP A 291 -8.89 -38.59 5.21
CA ASP A 291 -8.99 -38.40 3.76
C ASP A 291 -10.08 -37.38 3.42
N ALA A 292 -11.27 -37.51 4.02
CA ALA A 292 -12.37 -36.58 3.81
C ALA A 292 -12.06 -35.16 4.34
N ALA A 293 -11.39 -35.04 5.49
CA ALA A 293 -11.01 -33.75 6.05
C ALA A 293 -9.96 -33.02 5.21
N PHE A 294 -8.97 -33.75 4.67
CA PHE A 294 -7.97 -33.21 3.76
C PHE A 294 -8.62 -32.69 2.46
N LEU A 295 -9.45 -33.52 1.82
CA LEU A 295 -10.12 -33.14 0.57
C LEU A 295 -11.05 -31.93 0.77
N GLN A 296 -11.78 -31.89 1.88
CA GLN A 296 -12.63 -30.75 2.21
C GLN A 296 -11.81 -29.46 2.40
N TRP A 297 -10.70 -29.53 3.13
CA TRP A 297 -9.80 -28.38 3.29
C TRP A 297 -9.24 -27.91 1.94
N LEU A 298 -8.82 -28.84 1.08
CA LEU A 298 -8.29 -28.50 -0.25
C LEU A 298 -9.35 -27.83 -1.12
N ILE A 299 -10.60 -28.31 -1.05
CA ILE A 299 -11.74 -27.71 -1.74
C ILE A 299 -11.96 -26.27 -1.25
N ASP A 300 -11.87 -26.03 0.05
CA ASP A 300 -12.16 -24.72 0.62
C ASP A 300 -11.08 -23.69 0.30
N ILE A 301 -9.80 -24.06 0.34
CA ILE A 301 -8.70 -23.13 0.02
C ILE A 301 -8.59 -22.82 -1.47
N HIS A 302 -9.05 -23.70 -2.37
CA HIS A 302 -9.01 -23.46 -3.82
C HIS A 302 -10.25 -22.77 -4.38
N LYS A 303 -11.30 -22.52 -3.58
CA LYS A 303 -12.47 -21.73 -4.01
C LYS A 303 -12.18 -20.23 -4.04
N ASP A 304 -11.26 -19.75 -3.21
CA ASP A 304 -10.93 -18.33 -3.12
C ASP A 304 -9.75 -18.01 -4.04
N THR A 305 -10.05 -17.39 -5.18
CA THR A 305 -9.06 -16.92 -6.15
C THR A 305 -8.76 -15.42 -6.00
N THR A 306 -9.36 -14.74 -5.02
CA THR A 306 -9.38 -13.27 -4.93
C THR A 306 -7.98 -12.65 -5.01
N VAL A 307 -7.01 -13.22 -4.32
CA VAL A 307 -5.62 -12.72 -4.31
C VAL A 307 -4.97 -12.87 -5.68
N PHE A 308 -5.24 -13.97 -6.39
CA PHE A 308 -4.72 -14.21 -7.74
C PHE A 308 -5.43 -13.36 -8.80
N ASP A 309 -6.76 -13.21 -8.70
CA ASP A 309 -7.53 -12.35 -9.61
C ASP A 309 -7.09 -10.89 -9.50
N ASN A 310 -6.80 -10.41 -8.28
CA ASN A 310 -6.27 -9.08 -8.06
C ASN A 310 -4.92 -8.88 -8.78
N GLU A 311 -4.02 -9.85 -8.70
CA GLU A 311 -2.73 -9.80 -9.41
C GLU A 311 -2.92 -9.79 -10.93
N VAL A 312 -3.74 -10.70 -11.47
CA VAL A 312 -4.04 -10.74 -12.91
C VAL A 312 -4.60 -9.39 -13.40
N LYS A 313 -5.45 -8.74 -12.61
CA LYS A 313 -6.06 -7.46 -12.99
C LYS A 313 -5.10 -6.28 -12.82
N ASN A 314 -4.40 -6.21 -11.69
CA ASN A 314 -3.76 -5.00 -11.21
C ASN A 314 -2.23 -5.06 -11.21
N GLY A 315 -1.61 -6.23 -11.36
CA GLY A 315 -0.16 -6.40 -11.36
C GLY A 315 0.55 -5.64 -12.50
N ALA A 316 1.82 -5.30 -12.27
CA ALA A 316 2.71 -4.68 -13.25
C ALA A 316 3.50 -5.73 -14.02
N ASP A 317 3.94 -6.78 -13.33
CA ASP A 317 4.85 -7.78 -13.88
C ASP A 317 4.10 -8.82 -14.72
N ALA A 318 4.39 -8.85 -16.03
CA ALA A 318 3.68 -9.73 -16.97
C ALA A 318 3.86 -11.22 -16.64
N ASP A 319 5.05 -11.63 -16.19
CA ASP A 319 5.33 -13.02 -15.84
C ASP A 319 4.62 -13.42 -14.53
N LEU A 320 4.56 -12.52 -13.54
CA LEU A 320 3.85 -12.74 -12.28
C LEU A 320 2.34 -12.85 -12.50
N LYS A 321 1.78 -12.03 -13.39
CA LYS A 321 0.39 -12.15 -13.83
C LYS A 321 0.10 -13.48 -14.52
N ALA A 322 1.02 -13.94 -15.39
CA ALA A 322 0.91 -15.23 -16.04
C ALA A 322 0.97 -16.37 -15.01
N PHE A 323 1.88 -16.28 -14.04
CA PHE A 323 1.96 -17.20 -12.91
C PHE A 323 0.66 -17.23 -12.11
N ALA A 324 0.08 -16.07 -11.79
CA ALA A 324 -1.16 -15.97 -11.05
C ALA A 324 -2.33 -16.62 -11.81
N LYS A 325 -2.45 -16.34 -13.11
CA LYS A 325 -3.46 -16.97 -13.97
C LYS A 325 -3.30 -18.49 -14.03
N ASN A 326 -2.08 -18.98 -14.26
CA ASN A 326 -1.80 -20.42 -14.34
C ASN A 326 -2.05 -21.14 -13.01
N SER A 327 -1.86 -20.44 -11.89
CA SER A 327 -2.16 -20.96 -10.56
C SER A 327 -3.66 -21.11 -10.32
N ILE A 328 -4.48 -20.17 -10.81
CA ILE A 328 -5.95 -20.29 -10.81
C ILE A 328 -6.38 -21.53 -11.61
N ASP A 329 -5.84 -21.68 -12.82
CA ASP A 329 -6.18 -22.80 -13.70
C ASP A 329 -5.81 -24.16 -13.05
N SER A 330 -4.65 -24.24 -12.40
CA SER A 330 -4.21 -25.43 -11.66
C SER A 330 -5.08 -25.71 -10.43
N GLY A 331 -5.39 -24.66 -9.64
CA GLY A 331 -6.22 -24.78 -8.44
C GLY A 331 -7.66 -25.20 -8.75
N ASN A 332 -8.22 -24.74 -9.88
CA ASN A 332 -9.51 -25.21 -10.39
C ASN A 332 -9.49 -26.71 -10.73
N GLY A 333 -8.36 -27.20 -11.27
CA GLY A 333 -8.11 -28.62 -11.48
C GLY A 333 -8.14 -29.42 -10.17
N HIS A 334 -7.39 -28.98 -9.16
CA HIS A 334 -7.38 -29.61 -7.84
C HIS A 334 -8.75 -29.60 -7.16
N LEU A 335 -9.45 -28.48 -7.24
CA LEU A 335 -10.80 -28.31 -6.70
C LEU A 335 -11.78 -29.32 -7.29
N LYS A 336 -11.73 -29.53 -8.62
CA LYS A 336 -12.57 -30.49 -9.32
C LYS A 336 -12.26 -31.92 -8.85
N GLU A 337 -10.99 -32.32 -8.91
CA GLU A 337 -10.58 -33.68 -8.54
C GLU A 337 -10.87 -33.98 -7.06
N ALA A 338 -10.62 -33.02 -6.16
CA ALA A 338 -10.92 -33.19 -4.74
C ALA A 338 -12.41 -33.39 -4.46
N ARG A 339 -13.29 -32.70 -5.20
CA ARG A 339 -14.76 -32.91 -5.09
C ARG A 339 -15.15 -34.32 -5.53
N GLU A 340 -14.57 -34.81 -6.62
CA GLU A 340 -14.82 -36.16 -7.14
C GLU A 340 -14.33 -37.24 -6.18
N LEU A 341 -13.14 -37.06 -5.61
CA LEU A 341 -12.59 -37.97 -4.59
C LEU A 341 -13.42 -37.94 -3.30
N LEU A 342 -13.82 -36.76 -2.83
CA LEU A 342 -14.61 -36.62 -1.60
C LEU A 342 -15.97 -37.32 -1.72
N ALA A 343 -16.59 -37.28 -2.90
CA ALA A 343 -17.83 -37.98 -3.18
C ALA A 343 -17.67 -39.52 -3.22
N LYS A 344 -16.46 -40.03 -3.47
CA LYS A 344 -16.15 -41.47 -3.43
C LYS A 344 -15.83 -41.94 -2.02
N VAL A 345 -15.02 -41.17 -1.28
CA VAL A 345 -14.59 -41.49 0.10
C VAL A 345 -15.75 -41.48 1.09
N LYS A 346 -16.81 -40.69 0.82
CA LYS A 346 -18.03 -40.63 1.65
C LYS A 346 -19.11 -41.68 1.31
N LYS A 347 -18.92 -42.47 0.26
CA LYS A 347 -19.80 -43.60 -0.07
C LYS A 347 -19.28 -44.84 0.63
#